data_AF-A0AAD7HDM4-F1
#
_entry.id   AF-A0AAD7HDM4-F1
#
_cell.length_a   1.000
_cell.length_b   1.000
_cell.length_c   1.000
_cell.angle_alpha   90.00
_cell.angle_beta   90.00
_cell.angle_gamma   90.00
#
_symmetry.space_group_name_H-M   'P 1'
#
loop_
_entity.id
_entity.type
_entity.pdbx_description
1 polymer ?
#
loop_
_entity_poly.entity_id
_entity_poly.type
_entity_poly.pdbx_seq_one_letter_code
_entity_poly.pdbx_strand_id
1 'polypeptide(L)'
;NHILAAAVQLPEDWPFCLNMNSGKPLGIGWLQSTITSPARSSSTTSYLGPEFIDHPNLHILLPAQVSKLINPAHLDGKVHFEGVQFMQGKESHLYLNTVAYKKIGGALFTANTTKEIVLSAGTVGTPTILMCSGIGNEEIWVNLGIATLLDLPSVGYNTTDQPLFGASWSVNSTETTDPRI
;
A
#
# COMPACT_ATOMS: atom_id res chain seq x y z
N ASN A 1 -21.67 27.97 4.76
CA ASN A 1 -21.30 26.61 5.23
C ASN A 1 -21.99 26.36 6.58
N HIS A 2 -23.09 25.60 6.58
CA HIS A 2 -23.92 25.37 7.78
C HIS A 2 -23.25 24.47 8.84
N ILE A 3 -22.27 23.64 8.45
CA ILE A 3 -21.56 22.74 9.38
C ILE A 3 -20.66 23.53 10.32
N LEU A 4 -19.88 24.48 9.78
CA LEU A 4 -19.05 25.36 10.61
C LEU A 4 -19.89 26.28 11.50
N ALA A 5 -21.05 26.74 11.01
CA ALA A 5 -21.97 27.53 11.82
C ALA A 5 -22.56 26.70 12.99
N ALA A 6 -22.85 25.41 12.78
CA ALA A 6 -23.30 24.50 13.83
C ALA A 6 -22.19 24.23 14.85
N ALA A 7 -20.93 24.06 14.41
CA ALA A 7 -19.77 23.88 15.28
C ALA A 7 -19.61 25.04 16.30
N VAL A 8 -19.86 26.28 15.86
CA VAL A 8 -19.78 27.47 16.71
C VAL A 8 -20.82 27.46 17.84
N GLN A 9 -21.92 26.72 17.70
CA GLN A 9 -22.94 26.58 18.76
C GLN A 9 -22.52 25.63 19.88
N LEU A 10 -21.50 24.78 19.65
CA LEU A 10 -20.99 23.78 20.58
C LEU A 10 -19.45 23.85 20.68
N PRO A 11 -18.87 25.01 21.06
CA PRO A 11 -17.43 25.25 20.96
C PRO A 11 -16.57 24.45 21.94
N GLU A 12 -17.16 23.95 23.04
CA GLU A 12 -16.46 23.10 24.00
C GLU A 12 -16.20 21.69 23.43
N ASP A 13 -17.19 21.14 22.71
CA ASP A 13 -17.09 19.81 22.08
C ASP A 13 -16.43 19.87 20.69
N TRP A 14 -16.66 20.95 19.94
CA TRP A 14 -16.29 21.08 18.54
C TRP A 14 -15.57 22.41 18.23
N PRO A 15 -14.40 22.68 18.84
CA PRO A 15 -13.66 23.91 18.60
C PRO A 15 -13.24 24.03 17.13
N PHE A 16 -13.17 25.25 16.60
CA PHE A 16 -12.62 25.46 15.26
C PHE A 16 -11.12 25.19 15.24
N CYS A 17 -10.67 24.31 14.34
CA CYS A 17 -9.27 23.98 14.13
C CYS A 17 -8.80 24.59 12.80
N LEU A 18 -7.99 25.66 12.89
CA LEU A 18 -7.48 26.35 11.71
C LEU A 18 -6.62 25.44 10.82
N ASN A 19 -5.84 24.56 11.43
CA ASN A 19 -4.98 23.60 10.71
C ASN A 19 -4.98 22.24 11.42
N MET A 20 -5.74 21.31 10.86
CA MET A 20 -5.86 19.93 11.38
C MET A 20 -4.54 19.13 11.24
N ASN A 21 -3.61 19.59 10.42
CA ASN A 21 -2.29 18.97 10.24
C ASN A 21 -1.19 19.60 11.11
N SER A 22 -1.55 20.45 12.09
CA SER A 22 -0.60 21.10 13.02
C SER A 22 -0.04 20.17 14.11
N GLY A 23 -0.43 18.90 14.13
CA GLY A 23 -0.17 17.95 15.22
C GLY A 23 -1.20 18.00 16.36
N LYS A 24 -2.18 18.91 16.29
CA LYS A 24 -3.32 19.00 17.22
C LYS A 24 -4.65 19.00 16.43
N PRO A 25 -5.12 17.82 15.96
CA PRO A 25 -6.21 17.75 14.99
C PRO A 25 -7.62 17.90 15.59
N LEU A 26 -7.76 17.96 16.92
CA LEU A 26 -9.07 18.01 17.58
C LEU A 26 -9.85 19.27 17.17
N GLY A 27 -11.11 19.06 16.79
CA GLY A 27 -12.02 20.13 16.38
C GLY A 27 -12.54 19.97 14.94
N ILE A 28 -13.14 21.04 14.42
CA ILE A 28 -13.68 21.12 13.07
C ILE A 28 -12.86 22.11 12.26
N GLY A 29 -12.34 21.67 11.12
CA GLY A 29 -11.49 22.48 10.25
C GLY A 29 -11.72 22.17 8.77
N TRP A 30 -11.07 22.97 7.92
CA TRP A 30 -11.06 22.72 6.48
C TRP A 30 -9.98 21.68 6.15
N LEU A 31 -10.40 20.57 5.54
CA LEU A 31 -9.48 19.49 5.16
C LEU A 31 -8.56 19.93 4.02
N GLN A 32 -7.26 19.73 4.21
CA GLN A 32 -6.29 19.82 3.14
C GLN A 32 -6.33 18.52 2.32
N SER A 33 -6.22 18.64 1.00
CA SER A 33 -6.31 17.50 0.07
C SER A 33 -5.13 17.47 -0.89
N THR A 34 -4.71 16.29 -1.31
CA THR A 34 -3.63 16.10 -2.30
C THR A 34 -4.13 16.41 -3.71
N ILE A 35 -4.22 17.70 -4.03
CA ILE A 35 -4.73 18.24 -5.30
C ILE A 35 -3.74 19.29 -5.81
N THR A 36 -3.37 19.19 -7.08
CA THR A 36 -2.56 20.19 -7.78
C THR A 36 -3.28 20.54 -9.07
N SER A 37 -3.83 21.77 -9.14
CA SER A 37 -4.48 22.41 -10.29
C SER A 37 -5.19 21.50 -11.31
N PRO A 38 -6.53 21.57 -11.42
CA PRO A 38 -7.54 20.86 -10.62
C PRO A 38 -7.41 19.31 -10.63
N ALA A 39 -6.20 18.75 -10.70
CA ALA A 39 -5.97 17.31 -10.78
C ALA A 39 -5.56 16.71 -9.43
N ARG A 40 -5.75 15.39 -9.32
CA ARG A 40 -5.20 14.59 -8.21
C ARG A 40 -3.67 14.71 -8.22
N SER A 41 -3.10 15.03 -7.06
CA SER A 41 -1.67 14.81 -6.79
C SER A 41 -1.52 13.39 -6.23
N SER A 42 -0.78 12.53 -6.93
CA SER A 42 -0.44 11.17 -6.52
C SER A 42 1.07 11.03 -6.37
N SER A 43 1.54 9.92 -5.79
CA SER A 43 2.98 9.62 -5.76
C SER A 43 3.56 9.53 -7.18
N THR A 44 2.81 8.96 -8.13
CA THR A 44 3.23 8.92 -9.55
C THR A 44 3.36 10.31 -10.13
N THR A 45 2.36 11.19 -10.00
CA THR A 45 2.46 12.52 -10.61
C THR A 45 3.48 13.43 -9.92
N SER A 46 3.73 13.22 -8.63
CA SER A 46 4.63 14.04 -7.83
C SER A 46 6.10 13.61 -7.91
N TYR A 47 6.38 12.31 -7.97
CA TYR A 47 7.75 11.76 -7.98
C TYR A 47 8.16 11.14 -9.32
N LEU A 48 7.20 10.70 -10.13
CA LEU A 48 7.40 10.13 -11.47
C LEU A 48 6.73 11.00 -12.54
N GLY A 49 6.71 12.33 -12.31
CA GLY A 49 6.17 13.29 -13.25
C GLY A 49 6.96 13.32 -14.57
N PRO A 50 6.51 14.08 -15.57
CA PRO A 50 7.11 14.11 -16.92
C PRO A 50 8.63 14.37 -16.94
N GLU A 51 9.15 15.14 -15.97
CA GLU A 51 10.58 15.45 -15.86
C GLU A 51 11.43 14.25 -15.41
N PHE A 52 10.85 13.29 -14.68
CA PHE A 52 11.60 12.19 -14.05
C PHE A 52 11.36 10.84 -14.70
N ILE A 53 10.19 10.63 -15.31
CA ILE A 53 9.79 9.31 -15.81
C ILE A 53 10.67 8.81 -16.97
N ASP A 54 11.19 9.72 -17.79
CA ASP A 54 12.04 9.41 -18.95
C ASP A 54 13.54 9.38 -18.61
N HIS A 55 13.89 9.42 -17.32
CA HIS A 55 15.29 9.38 -16.89
C HIS A 55 15.94 8.04 -17.30
N PRO A 56 17.10 8.04 -17.97
CA PRO A 56 17.68 6.82 -18.59
C PRO A 56 18.00 5.70 -17.60
N ASN A 57 18.20 6.05 -16.33
CA ASN A 57 18.51 5.10 -15.24
C ASN A 57 17.27 4.65 -14.44
N LEU A 58 16.06 5.05 -14.84
CA LEU A 58 14.81 4.66 -14.18
C LEU A 58 13.96 3.82 -15.14
N HIS A 59 13.73 2.56 -14.79
CA HIS A 59 12.89 1.65 -15.57
C HIS A 59 11.64 1.31 -14.78
N ILE A 60 10.46 1.45 -15.40
CA ILE A 60 9.17 1.11 -14.80
C ILE A 60 8.55 -0.01 -15.61
N LEU A 61 8.36 -1.17 -14.98
CA LEU A 61 7.79 -2.35 -15.63
C LEU A 61 6.34 -2.55 -15.19
N LEU A 62 5.41 -2.39 -16.14
CA LEU A 62 3.97 -2.64 -15.93
C LEU A 62 3.40 -3.43 -17.12
N PRO A 63 2.38 -4.27 -16.90
CA PRO A 63 1.92 -4.81 -15.62
C PRO A 63 2.85 -5.94 -15.15
N ALA A 64 3.39 -5.83 -13.94
CA ALA A 64 4.24 -6.86 -13.33
C ALA A 64 3.88 -7.05 -11.85
N GLN A 65 3.69 -8.31 -11.43
CA GLN A 65 3.41 -8.68 -10.05
C GLN A 65 4.55 -9.53 -9.50
N VAL A 66 5.27 -9.01 -8.50
CA VAL A 66 6.32 -9.76 -7.79
C VAL A 66 5.70 -10.90 -6.98
N SER A 67 6.26 -12.09 -7.10
CA SER A 67 5.82 -13.29 -6.39
C SER A 67 6.65 -13.55 -5.14
N LYS A 68 7.98 -13.54 -5.28
CA LYS A 68 8.93 -13.85 -4.22
C LYS A 68 10.31 -13.28 -4.49
N LEU A 69 11.12 -13.22 -3.45
CA LEU A 69 12.55 -13.02 -3.51
C LEU A 69 13.23 -14.34 -3.95
N ILE A 70 14.38 -14.23 -4.61
CA ILE A 70 15.12 -15.39 -5.14
C ILE A 70 16.61 -15.34 -4.77
N ASN A 71 17.28 -16.48 -4.97
CA ASN A 71 18.70 -16.71 -4.67
C ASN A 71 19.06 -16.33 -3.23
N PRO A 72 18.46 -16.99 -2.23
CA PRO A 72 18.82 -16.73 -0.85
C PRO A 72 20.26 -17.17 -0.59
N ALA A 73 21.06 -16.28 -0.03
CA ALA A 73 22.43 -16.55 0.40
C ALA A 73 22.60 -16.16 1.87
N HIS A 74 23.37 -16.95 2.61
CA HIS A 74 23.76 -16.59 3.97
C HIS A 74 25.12 -15.90 3.91
N LEU A 75 25.14 -14.61 4.24
CA LEU A 75 26.36 -13.81 4.32
C LEU A 75 26.37 -13.11 5.68
N ASP A 76 27.47 -13.24 6.42
CA ASP A 76 27.66 -12.60 7.74
C ASP A 76 26.50 -12.86 8.73
N GLY A 77 25.94 -14.07 8.71
CA GLY A 77 24.83 -14.46 9.60
C GLY A 77 23.48 -13.83 9.22
N LYS A 78 23.36 -13.21 8.05
CA LYS A 78 22.13 -12.63 7.52
C LYS A 78 21.71 -13.32 6.23
N VAL A 79 20.41 -13.27 5.96
CA VAL A 79 19.84 -13.74 4.69
C VAL A 79 19.87 -12.60 3.69
N HIS A 80 20.52 -12.83 2.55
CA HIS A 80 20.59 -11.93 1.42
C HIS A 80 19.81 -12.50 0.24
N PHE A 81 19.22 -11.62 -0.57
CA PHE A 81 18.52 -12.00 -1.81
C PHE A 81 19.11 -11.22 -2.97
N GLU A 82 19.31 -11.90 -4.09
CA GLU A 82 19.94 -11.32 -5.27
C GLU A 82 18.94 -10.89 -6.34
N GLY A 83 17.64 -11.12 -6.11
CA GLY A 83 16.64 -10.72 -7.08
C GLY A 83 15.20 -10.99 -6.66
N VAL A 84 14.31 -10.72 -7.60
CA VAL A 84 12.88 -10.98 -7.49
C VAL A 84 12.42 -11.86 -8.64
N GLN A 85 11.45 -12.73 -8.36
CA GLN A 85 10.64 -13.38 -9.38
C GLN A 85 9.32 -12.64 -9.52
N PHE A 86 8.82 -12.49 -10.74
CA PHE A 86 7.57 -11.81 -11.02
C PHE A 86 6.83 -12.43 -12.20
N MET A 87 5.53 -12.15 -12.29
CA MET A 87 4.70 -12.45 -13.46
C MET A 87 4.42 -11.16 -14.22
N GLN A 88 4.46 -11.22 -15.55
CA GLN A 88 4.19 -10.09 -16.43
C GLN A 88 2.95 -10.36 -17.29
N GLY A 89 2.04 -9.39 -17.36
CA GLY A 89 0.83 -9.46 -18.20
C GLY A 89 -0.44 -9.05 -17.46
N LYS A 90 -1.41 -8.49 -18.20
CA LYS A 90 -2.67 -7.97 -17.63
C LYS A 90 -3.59 -9.06 -17.06
N GLU A 91 -3.51 -10.26 -17.61
CA GLU A 91 -4.31 -11.43 -17.18
C GLU A 91 -3.52 -12.39 -16.28
N SER A 92 -2.28 -12.00 -15.95
CA SER A 92 -1.36 -12.80 -15.15
C SER A 92 -1.51 -12.40 -13.69
N HIS A 93 -2.14 -13.28 -12.91
CA HIS A 93 -2.39 -13.02 -11.49
C HIS A 93 -1.89 -14.18 -10.63
N LEU A 94 -1.30 -13.80 -9.50
CA LEU A 94 -1.06 -14.69 -8.38
C LEU A 94 -2.09 -14.41 -7.30
N TYR A 95 -2.84 -15.43 -6.92
CA TYR A 95 -3.65 -15.39 -5.71
C TYR A 95 -3.27 -16.55 -4.80
N LEU A 96 -3.24 -16.23 -3.51
CA LEU A 96 -3.12 -17.18 -2.42
C LEU A 96 -4.45 -17.94 -2.33
N ASN A 97 -4.42 -19.25 -2.56
CA ASN A 97 -5.41 -20.13 -1.94
C ASN A 97 -4.81 -20.68 -0.64
N THR A 98 -5.64 -21.23 0.24
CA THR A 98 -5.34 -21.61 1.63
C THR A 98 -4.10 -22.51 1.83
N VAL A 99 -3.48 -23.01 0.75
CA VAL A 99 -2.36 -23.95 0.80
C VAL A 99 -1.27 -23.67 -0.26
N ALA A 100 -1.54 -22.89 -1.33
CA ALA A 100 -0.56 -22.60 -2.38
C ALA A 100 -0.93 -21.41 -3.29
N TYR A 101 0.05 -20.88 -4.02
CA TYR A 101 -0.21 -19.98 -5.15
C TYR A 101 -0.79 -20.76 -6.32
N LYS A 102 -1.96 -20.36 -6.80
CA LYS A 102 -2.46 -20.80 -8.10
C LYS A 102 -2.09 -19.76 -9.15
N LYS A 103 -1.24 -20.16 -10.08
CA LYS A 103 -0.87 -19.38 -11.26
C LYS A 103 -2.02 -19.41 -12.27
N ILE A 104 -2.49 -18.23 -12.71
CA ILE A 104 -3.32 -18.09 -13.91
C ILE A 104 -2.53 -17.31 -14.96
N GLY A 105 -2.27 -17.95 -16.10
CA GLY A 105 -1.59 -17.33 -17.25
C GLY A 105 -0.14 -16.90 -16.98
N GLY A 106 0.52 -16.35 -18.00
CA GLY A 106 1.82 -15.66 -17.89
C GLY A 106 3.07 -16.55 -17.76
N ALA A 107 4.23 -16.02 -18.15
CA ALA A 107 5.54 -16.62 -17.82
C ALA A 107 6.06 -16.05 -16.49
N LEU A 108 6.89 -16.82 -15.79
CA LEU A 108 7.65 -16.30 -14.65
C LEU A 108 8.96 -15.72 -15.17
N PHE A 109 9.26 -14.52 -14.74
CA PHE A 109 10.49 -13.80 -15.05
C PHE A 109 11.27 -13.55 -13.76
N THR A 110 12.56 -13.29 -13.92
CA THR A 110 13.45 -12.92 -12.82
C THR A 110 14.16 -11.62 -13.14
N ALA A 111 14.35 -10.78 -12.12
CA ALA A 111 15.18 -9.59 -12.20
C ALA A 111 16.17 -9.62 -11.03
N ASN A 112 17.46 -9.56 -11.34
CA ASN A 112 18.52 -9.55 -10.34
C ASN A 112 18.85 -8.10 -9.93
N THR A 113 19.28 -7.92 -8.69
CA THR A 113 19.80 -6.66 -8.17
C THR A 113 21.30 -6.78 -7.92
N THR A 114 22.02 -5.67 -8.02
CA THR A 114 23.44 -5.57 -7.64
C THR A 114 23.64 -4.89 -6.29
N LYS A 115 22.56 -4.36 -5.69
CA LYS A 115 22.61 -3.63 -4.42
C LYS A 115 21.52 -4.13 -3.50
N GLU A 116 20.32 -3.58 -3.63
CA GLU A 116 19.25 -3.77 -2.66
C GLU A 116 17.92 -4.05 -3.37
N ILE A 117 16.99 -4.62 -2.60
CA ILE A 117 15.59 -4.81 -2.98
C ILE A 117 14.76 -4.06 -1.95
N VAL A 118 13.93 -3.12 -2.41
CA VAL A 118 13.00 -2.37 -1.55
C VAL A 118 11.59 -2.89 -1.80
N LEU A 119 10.99 -3.53 -0.79
CA LEU A 119 9.62 -4.00 -0.86
C LEU A 119 8.65 -2.86 -0.49
N SER A 120 7.87 -2.42 -1.47
CA SER A 120 6.88 -1.35 -1.32
C SER A 120 5.48 -1.80 -1.81
N ALA A 121 5.14 -3.07 -1.62
CA ALA A 121 3.90 -3.68 -2.11
C ALA A 121 2.69 -3.44 -1.18
N GLY A 122 2.78 -2.45 -0.29
CA GLY A 122 1.75 -2.11 0.69
C GLY A 122 1.66 -3.09 1.87
N THR A 123 0.74 -2.81 2.79
CA THR A 123 0.52 -3.56 4.04
C THR A 123 0.06 -5.00 3.82
N VAL A 124 -0.56 -5.28 2.66
CA VAL A 124 -1.01 -6.63 2.28
C VAL A 124 0.04 -7.35 1.43
N GLY A 125 0.53 -6.71 0.35
CA GLY A 125 1.41 -7.38 -0.60
C GLY A 125 2.82 -7.66 -0.07
N THR A 126 3.36 -6.78 0.77
CA THR A 126 4.72 -6.94 1.32
C THR A 126 4.86 -8.19 2.20
N PRO A 127 4.02 -8.40 3.24
CA PRO A 127 4.10 -9.64 4.01
C PRO A 127 3.81 -10.87 3.15
N THR A 128 2.91 -10.77 2.16
CA THR A 128 2.69 -11.86 1.21
C THR A 128 3.97 -12.27 0.47
N ILE A 129 4.72 -11.31 -0.09
CA ILE A 129 5.99 -11.60 -0.80
C ILE A 129 7.02 -12.22 0.15
N LEU A 130 7.15 -11.70 1.37
CA LEU A 130 8.07 -12.25 2.38
C LEU A 130 7.71 -13.71 2.71
N MET A 131 6.43 -13.99 2.92
CA MET A 131 5.96 -15.35 3.20
C MET A 131 6.26 -16.32 2.04
N CYS A 132 6.06 -15.90 0.78
CA CYS A 132 6.45 -16.70 -0.39
C CYS A 132 7.95 -16.97 -0.50
N SER A 133 8.73 -16.10 0.12
CA SER A 133 10.19 -16.13 0.10
C SER A 133 10.76 -16.96 1.25
N GLY A 134 9.89 -17.60 2.05
CA GLY A 134 10.28 -18.38 3.22
C GLY A 134 10.62 -17.53 4.44
N ILE A 135 10.13 -16.28 4.53
CA ILE A 135 10.29 -15.41 5.70
C ILE A 135 8.95 -15.21 6.41
N GLY A 136 8.76 -15.82 7.58
CA GLY A 136 7.47 -15.83 8.28
C GLY A 136 7.43 -16.86 9.40
N ASN A 137 6.23 -17.18 9.90
CA ASN A 137 6.05 -18.07 11.05
C ASN A 137 6.25 -19.55 10.64
N GLU A 138 7.33 -20.17 11.13
CA GLU A 138 7.65 -21.56 10.87
C GLU A 138 6.53 -22.54 11.29
N GLU A 139 5.87 -22.32 12.43
CA GLU A 139 4.86 -23.23 12.97
C GLU A 139 3.65 -23.39 12.03
N ILE A 140 3.31 -22.32 11.31
CA ILE A 140 2.22 -22.34 10.32
C ILE A 140 2.64 -23.13 9.09
N TRP A 141 3.91 -23.06 8.71
CA TRP A 141 4.44 -23.55 7.44
C TRP A 141 4.93 -24.99 7.47
N VAL A 142 5.41 -25.47 8.61
CA VAL A 142 5.77 -26.88 8.81
C VAL A 142 4.59 -27.79 8.45
N ASN A 143 3.37 -27.39 8.83
CA ASN A 143 2.14 -28.13 8.51
C ASN A 143 1.74 -28.01 7.03
N LEU A 144 2.31 -27.07 6.27
CA LEU A 144 2.03 -26.82 4.85
C LEU A 144 3.16 -27.32 3.93
N GLY A 145 4.25 -27.88 4.47
CA GLY A 145 5.40 -28.35 3.70
C GLY A 145 6.21 -27.24 3.03
N ILE A 146 6.11 -26.00 3.53
CA ILE A 146 6.87 -24.86 3.01
C ILE A 146 8.19 -24.76 3.78
N ALA A 147 9.31 -24.70 3.05
CA ALA A 147 10.62 -24.53 3.67
C ALA A 147 10.78 -23.12 4.24
N THR A 148 10.95 -23.01 5.55
CA THR A 148 11.29 -21.77 6.24
C THR A 148 12.75 -21.44 6.00
N LEU A 149 13.01 -20.25 5.48
CA LEU A 149 14.36 -19.69 5.33
C LEU A 149 14.73 -18.84 6.55
N LEU A 150 13.78 -18.09 7.09
CA LEU A 150 13.94 -17.27 8.28
C LEU A 150 12.63 -17.25 9.06
N ASP A 151 12.67 -17.74 10.30
CA ASP A 151 11.51 -17.69 11.20
C ASP A 151 11.33 -16.26 11.74
N LEU A 152 10.33 -15.56 11.21
CA LEU A 152 9.91 -14.24 11.64
C LEU A 152 8.39 -14.24 11.83
N PRO A 153 7.91 -14.69 13.00
CA PRO A 153 6.48 -14.93 13.22
C PRO A 153 5.63 -13.64 13.20
N SER A 154 6.24 -12.45 13.27
CA SER A 154 5.53 -11.18 13.16
C SER A 154 5.12 -10.81 11.73
N VAL A 155 5.66 -11.48 10.70
CA VAL A 155 5.31 -11.20 9.30
C VAL A 155 3.85 -11.54 9.03
N GLY A 156 3.08 -10.56 8.55
CA GLY A 156 1.65 -10.70 8.28
C GLY A 156 0.73 -10.47 9.48
N TYR A 157 1.31 -10.19 10.66
CA TYR A 157 0.57 -9.87 11.88
C TYR A 157 0.61 -8.37 12.19
N ASN A 158 -0.14 -7.98 13.23
CA ASN A 158 -0.26 -6.59 13.69
C ASN A 158 -0.85 -5.62 12.64
N THR A 159 -1.71 -6.12 11.76
CA THR A 159 -2.48 -5.29 10.84
C THR A 159 -3.42 -4.39 11.65
N THR A 160 -3.25 -3.08 11.48
CA THR A 160 -4.09 -2.06 12.09
C THR A 160 -4.82 -1.31 10.98
N ASP A 161 -6.13 -1.17 11.11
CA ASP A 161 -6.99 -0.44 10.18
C ASP A 161 -8.07 0.31 10.96
N GLN A 162 -8.80 1.21 10.29
CA GLN A 162 -9.84 2.04 10.87
C GLN A 162 -11.19 1.65 10.26
N PRO A 163 -12.07 0.96 11.01
CA PRO A 163 -13.40 0.65 10.49
C PRO A 163 -14.18 1.94 10.26
N LEU A 164 -14.77 2.07 9.06
CA LEU A 164 -15.59 3.21 8.69
C LEU A 164 -17.07 2.82 8.69
N PHE A 165 -17.91 3.64 9.34
CA PHE A 165 -19.36 3.55 9.27
C PHE A 165 -19.93 4.88 8.79
N GLY A 166 -20.74 4.83 7.73
CA GLY A 166 -21.38 6.02 7.17
C GLY A 166 -22.68 6.34 7.91
N ALA A 167 -22.81 7.57 8.40
CA ALA A 167 -24.07 8.12 8.89
C ALA A 167 -24.61 9.14 7.89
N SER A 168 -25.91 9.05 7.59
CA SER A 168 -26.58 9.86 6.58
C SER A 168 -27.73 10.64 7.19
N TRP A 169 -27.89 11.89 6.77
CA TRP A 169 -28.98 12.76 7.18
C TRP A 169 -29.63 13.42 5.95
N SER A 170 -30.95 13.56 5.98
CA SER A 170 -31.67 14.33 4.96
C SER A 170 -31.39 15.82 5.14
N VAL A 171 -31.06 16.50 4.03
CA VAL A 171 -30.88 17.97 3.99
C VAL A 171 -31.92 18.58 3.07
N ASN A 172 -32.44 19.76 3.43
CA ASN A 172 -33.39 20.51 2.60
C ASN A 172 -32.63 21.44 1.63
N SER A 173 -31.74 20.88 0.83
CA SER A 173 -30.94 21.61 -0.17
C SER A 173 -30.60 20.70 -1.34
N THR A 174 -30.54 21.27 -2.54
CA THR A 174 -30.01 20.62 -3.74
C THR A 174 -28.54 20.97 -4.00
N GLU A 175 -27.92 21.81 -3.14
CA GLU A 175 -26.49 22.11 -3.20
C GLU A 175 -25.68 20.85 -2.87
N THR A 176 -24.87 20.43 -3.83
CA THR A 176 -24.03 19.23 -3.74
C THR A 176 -22.56 19.61 -3.57
N THR A 177 -21.78 18.71 -2.99
CA THR A 177 -20.31 18.83 -2.97
C THR A 177 -19.66 18.49 -4.33
N ASP A 178 -20.42 17.99 -5.31
CA ASP A 178 -19.96 17.81 -6.70
C ASP A 178 -20.23 19.08 -7.52
N PRO A 179 -19.20 19.86 -7.90
CA PRO A 179 -19.40 21.10 -8.66
C PRO A 179 -19.81 20.88 -10.13
N ARG A 180 -20.07 19.64 -10.57
CA ARG A 180 -20.42 19.28 -11.95
C ARG A 180 -21.90 18.95 -12.17
N ILE A 181 -22.76 19.25 -11.19
CA ILE A 181 -24.22 19.16 -11.31
C ILE A 181 -24.83 20.55 -11.25
#